data_AF-A0A3S2UUU5-F1
#
_entry.id   AF-A0A3S2UUU5-F1
#
_cell.length_a   1.000
_cell.length_b   1.000
_cell.length_c   1.000
_cell.angle_alpha   90.00
_cell.angle_beta   90.00
_cell.angle_gamma   90.00
#
_symmetry.space_group_name_H-M   'P 1'
#
loop_
_entity.id
_entity.type
_entity.pdbx_description
1 polymer ?
#
loop_
_entity_poly.entity_id
_entity_poly.type
_entity_poly.pdbx_seq_one_letter_code
_entity_poly.pdbx_strand_id
1 'polypeptide(L)'
;MDFSSIVSEDKIKRAYQEGEFNNLPGFGKPLPKDSLAAVPQELRMAYRILKNSGYSIEENELKQELLTIEDLIKACTDKAETAKLQTKYNQKLIQFHQIMKKRTGTSHSKLFGGYQQKVEGKLSR
;
A
#
# COMPACT_ATOMS: atom_id res chain seq x y z
N MET A 1 -3.24 24.80 -18.41
CA MET A 1 -3.96 23.98 -17.41
C MET A 1 -4.49 22.75 -18.12
N ASP A 2 -4.39 21.58 -17.48
CA ASP A 2 -4.82 20.30 -18.05
C ASP A 2 -6.36 20.16 -18.04
N PHE A 3 -6.95 19.50 -19.03
CA PHE A 3 -8.41 19.34 -19.16
C PHE A 3 -9.02 18.66 -17.92
N SER A 4 -8.31 17.67 -17.37
CA SER A 4 -8.70 16.98 -16.14
C SER A 4 -8.87 17.95 -14.96
N SER A 5 -7.97 18.94 -14.83
CA SER A 5 -8.03 19.93 -13.76
C SER A 5 -9.26 20.83 -13.89
N ILE A 6 -9.62 21.24 -15.11
CA ILE A 6 -10.77 22.12 -15.38
C ILE A 6 -12.08 21.40 -15.03
N VAL A 7 -12.24 20.15 -15.49
CA VAL A 7 -13.45 19.35 -15.22
C VAL A 7 -13.60 19.03 -13.73
N SER A 8 -12.49 18.74 -13.05
CA SER A 8 -12.50 18.46 -11.61
C SER A 8 -12.89 19.69 -10.80
N GLU A 9 -12.31 20.85 -11.12
CA GLU A 9 -12.59 22.13 -10.46
C GLU A 9 -14.08 22.51 -10.61
N ASP A 10 -14.64 22.36 -11.80
CA ASP A 10 -16.04 22.72 -12.08
C ASP A 10 -17.02 21.81 -11.32
N LYS A 11 -16.72 20.50 -11.23
CA LYS A 11 -17.50 19.57 -10.41
C LYS A 11 -17.42 19.89 -8.92
N ILE A 12 -16.24 20.22 -8.40
CA ILE A 12 -16.06 20.59 -6.99
C ILE A 12 -16.91 21.83 -6.68
N LYS A 13 -16.87 22.84 -7.55
CA LYS A 13 -17.66 24.08 -7.39
C LYS A 13 -19.17 23.81 -7.38
N ARG A 14 -19.67 22.96 -8.27
CA ARG A 14 -21.10 22.56 -8.28
C ARG A 14 -21.48 21.82 -7.00
N ALA A 15 -20.67 20.88 -6.54
CA ALA A 15 -20.92 20.16 -5.29
C ALA A 15 -20.98 21.09 -4.06
N TYR A 16 -20.20 22.19 -4.05
CA TYR A 16 -20.34 23.24 -3.03
C TYR A 16 -21.68 23.99 -3.14
N GLN A 17 -22.10 24.36 -4.35
CA GLN A 17 -23.36 25.07 -4.58
C GLN A 17 -24.59 24.22 -4.24
N GLU A 18 -24.53 22.93 -4.55
CA GLU A 18 -25.59 21.95 -4.29
C GLU A 18 -25.56 21.47 -2.82
N GLY A 19 -24.55 21.86 -2.04
CA GLY A 19 -24.45 21.53 -0.62
C GLY A 19 -24.10 20.07 -0.35
N GLU A 20 -23.53 19.35 -1.32
CA GLU A 20 -23.16 17.93 -1.18
C GLU A 20 -22.15 17.69 -0.03
N PHE A 21 -21.37 18.73 0.33
CA PHE A 21 -20.38 18.67 1.41
C PHE A 21 -20.96 18.90 2.82
N ASN A 22 -22.20 19.36 2.94
CA ASN A 22 -22.77 19.80 4.23
C ASN A 22 -23.04 18.66 5.23
N ASN A 23 -23.23 17.43 4.74
CA ASN A 23 -23.57 16.25 5.56
C ASN A 23 -22.60 15.08 5.34
N LEU A 24 -21.33 15.37 5.13
CA LEU A 24 -20.32 14.32 5.00
C LEU A 24 -20.20 13.49 6.27
N PRO A 25 -19.94 12.18 6.15
CA PRO A 25 -19.67 11.33 7.30
C PRO A 25 -18.43 11.85 8.06
N GLY A 26 -18.64 12.30 9.30
CA GLY A 26 -17.58 12.89 10.12
C GLY A 26 -17.53 14.42 10.10
N PHE A 27 -18.44 15.10 9.39
CA PHE A 27 -18.55 16.55 9.42
C PHE A 27 -18.78 17.05 10.85
N GLY A 28 -17.98 18.03 11.30
CA GLY A 28 -18.00 18.56 12.66
C GLY A 28 -17.45 17.64 13.76
N LYS A 29 -17.00 16.43 13.44
CA LYS A 29 -16.39 15.50 14.42
C LYS A 29 -14.87 15.70 14.49
N PRO A 30 -14.24 15.45 15.66
CA PRO A 30 -12.79 15.51 15.77
C PRO A 30 -12.14 14.50 14.82
N LEU A 31 -10.99 14.89 14.26
CA LEU A 31 -10.21 14.01 13.40
C LEU A 31 -9.78 12.74 14.16
N PRO A 32 -9.70 11.59 13.47
CA PRO A 32 -9.16 10.37 14.07
C PRO A 32 -7.71 10.58 14.51
N LYS A 33 -7.30 9.85 15.56
CA LYS A 33 -5.92 9.91 16.06
C LYS A 33 -4.93 9.56 14.95
N ASP A 34 -3.88 10.38 14.80
CA ASP A 34 -2.85 10.10 13.81
C ASP A 34 -2.07 8.85 14.20
N SER A 35 -2.08 7.85 13.31
CA SER A 35 -1.31 6.61 13.47
C SER A 35 0.21 6.84 13.61
N LEU A 36 0.72 8.00 13.21
CA LEU A 36 2.13 8.37 13.28
C LEU A 36 2.39 9.48 14.31
N ALA A 37 1.51 9.66 15.29
CA ALA A 37 1.69 10.65 16.35
C ALA A 37 3.01 10.44 17.14
N ALA A 38 3.46 9.18 17.27
CA ALA A 38 4.73 8.83 17.91
C ALA A 38 5.98 9.16 17.05
N VAL A 39 5.80 9.44 15.75
CA VAL A 39 6.89 9.81 14.83
C VAL A 39 7.08 11.33 14.89
N PRO A 40 8.33 11.83 14.94
CA PRO A 40 8.64 13.25 14.82
C PRO A 40 7.95 13.89 13.61
N GLN A 41 7.50 15.14 13.76
CA GLN A 41 6.67 15.82 12.75
C GLN A 41 7.35 15.87 11.38
N GLU A 42 8.66 16.15 11.36
CA GLU A 42 9.46 16.26 10.14
C GLU A 42 9.51 14.94 9.34
N LEU A 43 9.49 13.80 10.04
CA LEU A 43 9.59 12.47 9.42
C LEU A 43 8.23 11.90 9.03
N ARG A 44 7.13 12.46 9.56
CA ARG A 44 5.79 11.90 9.41
C ARG A 44 5.37 11.80 7.95
N MET A 45 5.73 12.79 7.12
CA MET A 45 5.43 12.78 5.69
C MET A 45 6.16 11.68 4.94
N ALA A 46 7.46 11.50 5.21
CA ALA A 46 8.25 10.44 4.62
C ALA A 46 7.68 9.05 4.96
N TYR A 47 7.33 8.82 6.22
CA TYR A 47 6.69 7.57 6.66
C TYR A 47 5.31 7.35 6.01
N ARG A 48 4.51 8.40 5.81
CA ARG A 48 3.23 8.29 5.08
C ARG A 48 3.45 7.89 3.62
N ILE A 49 4.40 8.51 2.93
CA ILE A 49 4.72 8.19 1.53
C ILE A 49 5.15 6.73 1.43
N LEU A 50 6.07 6.29 2.28
CA LEU A 50 6.54 4.90 2.34
C LEU A 50 5.38 3.93 2.63
N LYS A 51 4.59 4.19 3.67
CA LYS A 51 3.43 3.34 4.00
C LYS A 51 2.42 3.25 2.86
N ASN A 52 2.13 4.37 2.20
CA ASN A 52 1.18 4.43 1.09
C ASN A 52 1.72 3.76 -0.18
N SER A 53 3.04 3.74 -0.39
CA SER A 53 3.69 3.04 -1.49
C SER A 53 3.84 1.53 -1.23
N GLY A 54 3.28 1.01 -0.13
CA GLY A 54 3.43 -0.38 0.29
C GLY A 54 4.78 -0.71 0.91
N TYR A 55 5.60 0.31 1.22
CA TYR A 55 6.89 0.11 1.87
C TYR A 55 6.67 -0.23 3.35
N SER A 56 7.19 -1.38 3.76
CA SER A 56 7.19 -1.81 5.16
C SER A 56 8.51 -2.44 5.53
N ILE A 57 8.95 -2.11 6.74
CA ILE A 57 10.21 -2.58 7.32
C ILE A 57 10.25 -4.12 7.30
N GLU A 58 9.22 -4.79 7.83
CA GLU A 58 9.17 -6.26 7.90
C GLU A 58 9.27 -6.96 6.52
N GLU A 59 8.61 -6.43 5.49
CA GLU A 59 8.67 -7.01 4.14
C GLU A 59 10.01 -6.77 3.48
N ASN A 60 10.58 -5.59 3.71
CA ASN A 60 11.86 -5.21 3.14
C ASN A 60 12.99 -6.04 3.77
N GLU A 61 12.95 -6.27 5.07
CA GLU A 61 13.89 -7.16 5.77
C GLU A 61 13.81 -8.59 5.23
N LEU A 62 12.61 -9.15 5.07
CA LEU A 62 12.42 -10.48 4.48
C LEU A 62 12.90 -10.57 3.02
N LYS A 63 12.65 -9.52 2.22
CA LYS A 63 13.17 -9.44 0.85
C LYS A 63 14.70 -9.41 0.81
N GLN A 64 15.32 -8.61 1.68
CA GLN A 64 16.78 -8.54 1.79
C GLN A 64 17.36 -9.88 2.24
N GLU A 65 16.76 -10.55 3.21
CA GLU A 65 17.18 -11.90 3.63
C GLU A 65 17.07 -12.92 2.50
N LEU A 66 15.99 -12.89 1.71
CA LEU A 66 15.82 -13.79 0.55
C LEU A 66 16.91 -13.57 -0.50
N LEU A 67 17.20 -12.31 -0.87
CA LEU A 67 18.28 -11.96 -1.79
C LEU A 67 19.64 -12.43 -1.26
N THR A 68 19.90 -12.21 0.03
CA THR A 68 21.16 -12.63 0.65
C THR A 68 21.33 -14.15 0.60
N ILE A 69 20.26 -14.91 0.87
CA ILE A 69 20.31 -16.39 0.78
C ILE A 69 20.50 -16.83 -0.67
N GLU A 70 19.87 -16.15 -1.64
CA GLU A 70 20.05 -16.44 -3.06
C GLU A 70 21.50 -16.24 -3.50
N ASP A 71 22.14 -15.15 -3.07
CA ASP A 71 23.55 -14.87 -3.35
C ASP A 71 24.46 -15.91 -2.70
N LEU A 72 24.16 -16.34 -1.47
CA LEU A 72 24.89 -17.42 -0.79
C LEU A 72 24.75 -18.75 -1.54
N ILE A 73 23.57 -19.08 -2.06
CA ILE A 73 23.36 -20.29 -2.87
C ILE A 73 24.20 -20.22 -4.15
N LYS A 74 24.26 -19.06 -4.82
CA LYS A 74 25.06 -18.86 -6.04
C LYS A 74 26.57 -18.97 -5.78
N ALA A 75 27.03 -18.50 -4.62
CA ALA A 75 28.44 -18.52 -4.25
C ALA A 75 28.93 -19.86 -3.67
N CYS A 76 28.02 -20.73 -3.23
CA CYS A 76 28.37 -21.97 -2.56
C CYS A 76 28.67 -23.10 -3.57
N THR A 77 29.84 -23.73 -3.44
CA THR A 77 30.27 -24.86 -4.28
C THR A 77 29.89 -26.23 -3.71
N ASP A 78 29.55 -26.30 -2.42
CA ASP A 78 29.20 -27.55 -1.75
C ASP A 78 27.71 -27.89 -1.88
N LYS A 79 27.41 -29.12 -2.33
CA LYS A 79 26.04 -29.61 -2.53
C LYS A 79 25.27 -29.80 -1.22
N ALA A 80 25.96 -30.08 -0.11
CA ALA A 80 25.30 -30.27 1.19
C ALA A 80 24.87 -28.92 1.81
N GLU A 81 25.74 -27.92 1.75
CA GLU A 81 25.44 -26.57 2.24
C GLU A 81 24.40 -25.83 1.38
N THR A 82 24.45 -25.99 0.06
CA THR A 82 23.41 -25.44 -0.84
C THR A 82 22.01 -25.98 -0.52
N ALA A 83 21.88 -27.28 -0.23
CA ALA A 83 20.60 -27.88 0.16
C ALA A 83 20.04 -27.28 1.47
N LYS A 84 20.90 -26.99 2.45
CA LYS A 84 20.50 -26.31 3.70
C LYS A 84 20.06 -24.86 3.44
N LEU A 85 20.78 -24.14 2.59
CA LEU A 85 20.39 -22.78 2.22
C LEU A 85 19.06 -22.75 1.45
N GLN A 86 18.81 -23.75 0.61
CA GLN A 86 17.56 -23.86 -0.15
C GLN A 86 16.34 -24.11 0.74
N THR A 87 16.49 -24.95 1.78
CA THR A 87 15.41 -25.15 2.76
C THR A 87 15.12 -23.88 3.56
N LYS A 88 16.17 -23.15 3.96
CA LYS A 88 16.04 -21.84 4.62
C LYS A 88 15.37 -20.80 3.71
N TYR A 89 15.74 -20.76 2.43
CA TYR A 89 15.12 -19.90 1.42
C TYR A 89 13.62 -20.16 1.32
N ASN A 90 13.23 -21.43 1.16
CA ASN A 90 11.83 -21.83 1.03
C ASN A 90 11.01 -21.45 2.28
N GLN A 91 11.58 -21.63 3.48
CA GLN A 91 10.93 -21.22 4.72
C GLN A 91 10.65 -19.72 4.76
N LYS A 92 11.66 -18.90 4.42
CA LYS A 92 11.54 -17.43 4.38
C LYS A 92 10.56 -16.96 3.30
N LEU A 93 10.53 -17.65 2.16
CA LEU A 93 9.59 -17.36 1.07
C LEU A 93 8.14 -17.64 1.47
N ILE A 94 7.88 -18.73 2.20
CA ILE A 94 6.55 -19.00 2.77
C ILE A 94 6.14 -17.91 3.77
N GLN A 95 7.04 -17.50 4.66
CA GLN A 95 6.79 -16.42 5.63
C GLN A 95 6.46 -15.10 4.92
N PHE A 96 7.22 -14.74 3.89
CA PHE A 96 6.98 -13.57 3.06
C PHE A 96 5.59 -13.64 2.40
N HIS A 97 5.24 -14.77 1.76
CA HIS A 97 3.91 -14.95 1.16
C HIS A 97 2.77 -14.84 2.17
N GLN A 98 2.94 -15.29 3.41
CA GLN A 98 1.93 -15.14 4.46
C GLN A 98 1.72 -13.67 4.84
N ILE A 99 2.79 -12.88 4.98
CA ILE A 99 2.70 -11.44 5.26
C ILE A 99 2.03 -10.71 4.10
N MET A 100 2.45 -11.00 2.87
CA MET A 100 1.85 -10.43 1.66
C MET A 100 0.37 -10.80 1.55
N LYS A 101 -0.03 -12.05 1.84
CA LYS A 101 -1.44 -12.48 1.82
C LYS A 101 -2.28 -11.74 2.87
N LYS A 102 -1.75 -11.51 4.07
CA LYS A 102 -2.44 -10.74 5.13
C LYS A 102 -2.66 -9.27 4.74
N ARG A 103 -1.74 -8.68 3.97
CA ARG A 103 -1.82 -7.29 3.53
C ARG A 103 -2.62 -7.11 2.24
N THR A 104 -2.31 -7.89 1.22
CA THR A 104 -3.03 -7.85 -0.07
C THR A 104 -4.44 -8.43 0.04
N GLY A 105 -4.73 -9.23 1.09
CA GLY A 105 -6.06 -9.72 1.44
C GLY A 105 -7.10 -8.63 1.73
N THR A 106 -6.67 -7.39 1.95
CA THR A 106 -7.55 -6.20 2.07
C THR A 106 -7.14 -5.03 1.17
N SER A 107 -5.87 -4.94 0.75
CA SER A 107 -5.35 -3.72 0.12
C SER A 107 -5.70 -3.51 -1.36
N HIS A 108 -6.02 -4.54 -2.15
CA HIS A 108 -6.28 -4.33 -3.60
C HIS A 108 -7.42 -5.10 -4.26
N SER A 109 -8.11 -6.06 -3.62
CA SER A 109 -8.93 -7.01 -4.40
C SER A 109 -10.45 -7.00 -4.19
N LYS A 110 -11.03 -6.12 -3.37
CA LYS A 110 -12.51 -6.05 -3.25
C LYS A 110 -13.11 -4.64 -3.22
N LEU A 111 -12.45 -3.69 -2.57
CA LEU A 111 -12.95 -2.31 -2.48
C LEU A 111 -12.68 -1.51 -3.76
N PHE A 112 -11.54 -1.74 -4.42
CA PHE A 112 -11.20 -1.04 -5.66
C PHE A 112 -12.04 -1.51 -6.85
N GLY A 113 -12.32 -2.81 -7.00
CA GLY A 113 -13.16 -3.31 -8.11
C GLY A 113 -14.58 -2.73 -8.11
N GLY A 114 -15.21 -2.64 -6.92
CA GLY A 114 -16.53 -2.02 -6.79
C GLY A 114 -16.52 -0.50 -6.97
N TYR A 115 -15.44 0.18 -6.59
CA TYR A 115 -15.25 1.60 -6.84
C TYR A 115 -14.99 1.89 -8.32
N GLN A 116 -14.11 1.12 -8.95
CA GLN A 116 -13.78 1.20 -10.37
C GLN A 116 -15.03 1.00 -11.24
N GLN A 117 -15.83 -0.05 -10.99
CA GLN A 117 -17.10 -0.25 -11.72
C GLN A 117 -18.08 0.92 -11.56
N LYS A 118 -18.18 1.51 -10.36
CA LYS A 118 -19.05 2.67 -10.11
C LYS A 118 -18.55 3.92 -10.84
N VAL A 119 -17.23 4.12 -10.90
CA VAL A 119 -16.62 5.26 -11.61
C VAL A 119 -16.77 5.07 -13.12
N GLU A 120 -16.48 3.87 -13.65
CA GLU A 120 -16.66 3.54 -15.06
C GLU A 120 -18.12 3.68 -15.50
N GLY A 121 -19.08 3.20 -14.71
CA GLY A 121 -20.51 3.35 -15.00
C GLY A 121 -21.02 4.80 -14.93
N LYS A 122 -20.33 5.70 -14.23
CA LYS A 122 -20.62 7.14 -14.21
C LYS A 122 -19.92 7.92 -15.33
N LEU A 123 -18.86 7.37 -15.92
CA LEU A 123 -18.11 7.97 -17.02
C LEU A 123 -18.59 7.48 -18.39
N SER A 124 -19.27 6.32 -18.45
CA SER A 124 -19.84 5.74 -19.68
C SER A 124 -21.27 6.18 -19.98
N ARG A 125 -21.86 7.05 -19.16
CA ARG A 125 -23.12 7.77 -19.43
C ARG A 125 -22.81 9.24 -19.69
#